data_AF-A0A0G0IGB3-F1
#
_entry.id   AF-A0A0G0IGB3-F1
#
_cell.length_a   1.000
_cell.length_b   1.000
_cell.length_c   1.000
_cell.angle_alpha   90.00
_cell.angle_beta   90.00
_cell.angle_gamma   90.00
#
_symmetry.space_group_name_H-M   'P 1'
#
loop_
_entity.id
_entity.type
_entity.pdbx_description
1 polymer ?
#
loop_
_entity_poly.entity_id
_entity_poly.type
_entity_poly.pdbx_seq_one_letter_code
_entity_poly.pdbx_strand_id
1 'polypeptide(L)'
;PITNVLANMRAMDSGILADDLTNIASFIPKPERYTAFYDKNSNGKIDAPKELTSIDHILLSSGLASRVTSAEIAHTYDPKDVSDHFPVVAQLRIQ
;
A
#
# COMPACT_ATOMS: atom_id res chain seq x y z
N PRO A 1 8.52 -1.38 -2.90
CA PRO A 1 9.25 -1.93 -1.74
C PRO A 1 8.34 -2.95 -1.05
N ILE A 2 8.90 -4.03 -0.55
CA ILE A 2 8.14 -5.09 0.13
C ILE A 2 8.16 -4.75 1.63
N THR A 3 6.98 -4.72 2.27
CA THR A 3 6.89 -4.53 3.73
C THR A 3 7.41 -5.77 4.46
N ASN A 4 7.78 -5.66 5.73
CA ASN A 4 8.25 -6.83 6.49
C ASN A 4 7.19 -7.96 6.50
N VAL A 5 5.90 -7.61 6.56
CA VAL A 5 4.79 -8.57 6.48
C VAL A 5 4.78 -9.30 5.14
N LEU A 6 4.80 -8.57 4.03
CA LEU A 6 4.82 -9.19 2.69
C LEU A 6 6.09 -10.01 2.44
N ALA A 7 7.23 -9.59 2.99
CA ALA A 7 8.49 -10.33 2.89
C ALA A 7 8.40 -11.67 3.65
N ASN A 8 7.84 -11.65 4.86
CA ASN A 8 7.62 -12.86 5.65
C ASN A 8 6.62 -13.80 4.96
N MET A 9 5.53 -13.28 4.39
CA MET A 9 4.57 -14.08 3.64
C MET A 9 5.20 -14.74 2.41
N ARG A 10 5.98 -13.99 1.61
CA ARG A 10 6.70 -14.53 0.45
C ARG A 10 7.72 -15.60 0.83
N ALA A 11 8.33 -15.50 2.01
CA ALA A 11 9.28 -16.49 2.49
C ALA A 11 8.63 -17.82 2.90
N MET A 12 7.32 -17.87 3.14
CA MET A 12 6.61 -19.12 3.50
C MET A 12 6.52 -20.11 2.34
N ASP A 13 6.41 -19.61 1.11
CA ASP A 13 6.50 -20.42 -0.11
C ASP A 13 7.10 -19.58 -1.25
N SER A 14 8.37 -19.85 -1.55
CA SER A 14 9.14 -19.11 -2.57
C SER A 14 9.36 -19.92 -3.85
N GLY A 15 8.78 -21.13 -3.94
CA GLY A 15 9.04 -22.06 -5.04
C GLY A 15 8.18 -21.82 -6.28
N ILE A 16 7.10 -21.04 -6.17
CA ILE A 16 6.09 -20.89 -7.21
C ILE A 16 6.18 -19.50 -7.83
N LEU A 17 6.81 -19.40 -9.01
CA LEU A 17 6.96 -18.13 -9.73
C LEU A 17 5.63 -17.48 -10.13
N ALA A 18 4.54 -18.25 -10.22
CA ALA A 18 3.22 -17.71 -10.49
C ALA A 18 2.68 -16.83 -9.34
N ASP A 19 3.23 -17.02 -8.12
CA ASP A 19 2.84 -16.27 -6.92
C ASP A 19 3.72 -15.04 -6.67
N ASP A 20 4.64 -14.72 -7.59
CA ASP A 20 5.37 -13.45 -7.59
C ASP A 20 4.47 -12.31 -8.05
N LEU A 21 3.69 -11.79 -7.09
CA LEU A 21 2.77 -10.68 -7.29
C LEU A 21 3.48 -9.33 -7.16
N THR A 22 3.06 -8.38 -8.00
CA THR A 22 3.51 -6.99 -7.95
C THR A 22 2.61 -6.18 -7.04
N ASN A 23 3.18 -5.59 -5.98
CA ASN A 23 2.45 -4.62 -5.16
C ASN A 23 2.35 -3.28 -5.91
N ILE A 24 1.13 -2.75 -6.06
CA ILE A 24 0.91 -1.49 -6.79
C ILE A 24 1.61 -0.29 -6.16
N ALA A 25 1.93 -0.35 -4.86
CA ALA A 25 2.69 0.70 -4.18
C ALA A 25 4.09 0.90 -4.80
N SER A 26 4.60 -0.07 -5.57
CA SER A 26 5.84 0.09 -6.35
C SER A 26 5.76 1.21 -7.39
N PHE A 27 4.57 1.54 -7.90
CA PHE A 27 4.33 2.63 -8.87
C PHE A 27 4.14 4.01 -8.22
N ILE A 28 4.02 4.08 -6.89
CA ILE A 28 3.75 5.32 -6.13
C ILE A 28 5.07 5.88 -5.56
N PRO A 29 5.31 7.20 -5.46
CA PRO A 29 6.48 7.76 -4.77
C PRO A 29 6.57 7.30 -3.32
N LYS A 30 7.78 6.99 -2.81
CA LYS A 30 7.97 6.42 -1.47
C LYS A 30 7.31 7.20 -0.33
N PRO A 31 7.37 8.55 -0.28
CA PRO A 31 6.73 9.34 0.78
C PRO A 31 5.21 9.19 0.85
N GLU A 32 4.58 8.75 -0.24
CA GLU A 32 3.12 8.66 -0.40
C GLU A 32 2.59 7.23 -0.22
N ARG A 33 3.43 6.26 0.16
CA ARG A 33 3.04 4.83 0.23
C ARG A 33 2.35 4.41 1.54
N TYR A 34 2.12 5.34 2.47
CA TYR A 34 1.43 5.03 3.72
C TYR A 34 -0.08 4.91 3.48
N THR A 35 -0.69 3.90 4.07
CA THR A 35 -2.11 3.56 3.91
C THR A 35 -2.88 3.68 5.21
N ALA A 36 -2.23 3.86 6.36
CA ALA A 36 -2.92 4.06 7.62
C ALA A 36 -2.17 5.00 8.55
N PHE A 37 -2.94 5.68 9.41
CA PHE A 37 -2.49 6.55 10.50
C PHE A 37 -2.90 5.93 11.85
N TYR A 38 -2.07 6.09 12.87
CA TYR A 38 -2.46 5.75 14.24
C TYR A 38 -1.80 6.71 15.24
N ASP A 39 -2.61 7.55 15.89
CA ASP A 39 -2.19 8.48 16.95
C ASP A 39 -1.79 7.71 18.21
N LYS A 40 -0.60 7.14 18.18
CA LYS A 40 -0.11 6.24 19.22
C LYS A 40 0.16 6.98 20.52
N ASN A 41 0.53 8.25 20.44
CA ASN A 41 0.83 9.06 21.63
C ASN A 41 -0.37 9.91 22.10
N SER A 42 -1.49 9.87 21.39
CA SER A 42 -2.74 10.56 21.70
C SER A 42 -2.58 12.08 21.80
N ASN A 43 -1.73 12.67 20.98
CA ASN A 43 -1.47 14.11 20.98
C ASN A 43 -2.33 14.89 19.96
N GLY A 44 -3.18 14.21 19.19
CA GLY A 44 -4.08 14.78 18.19
C GLY A 44 -3.38 15.29 16.91
N LYS A 45 -2.09 15.01 16.75
CA LYS A 45 -1.27 15.40 15.60
C LYS A 45 -0.87 14.17 14.81
N ILE A 46 -0.49 14.40 13.56
CA ILE A 46 0.06 13.35 12.70
C ILE A 46 1.58 13.43 12.81
N ASP A 47 2.18 12.56 13.63
CA ASP A 47 3.64 12.53 13.81
C ASP A 47 4.32 11.67 12.72
N ALA A 48 4.31 12.18 11.49
CA ALA A 48 4.94 11.53 10.36
C ALA A 48 6.49 11.45 10.50
N PRO A 49 7.13 10.34 10.10
CA PRO A 49 6.54 9.12 9.53
C PRO A 49 6.20 8.04 10.60
N LYS A 50 6.37 8.33 11.90
CA LYS A 50 6.31 7.31 12.98
C LYS A 50 4.93 6.71 13.17
N GLU A 51 3.90 7.51 12.93
CA GLU A 51 2.48 7.14 13.08
C GLU A 51 1.81 6.80 11.74
N LEU A 52 2.60 6.72 10.67
CA LEU A 52 2.13 6.35 9.34
C LEU A 52 2.65 4.96 9.00
N THR A 53 1.74 4.08 8.60
CA THR A 53 2.06 2.69 8.25
C THR A 53 1.55 2.34 6.86
N SER A 54 2.12 1.28 6.27
CA SER A 54 1.70 0.74 4.97
C SER A 54 1.30 -0.71 5.20
N ILE A 55 0.01 -0.93 5.38
CA ILE A 55 -0.56 -2.24 5.77
C ILE A 55 -1.68 -2.70 4.84
N ASP A 56 -2.17 -1.83 3.97
CA ASP A 56 -3.18 -2.14 2.96
C ASP A 56 -2.47 -2.32 1.61
N HIS A 57 -2.75 -3.44 0.93
CA HIS A 57 -1.99 -3.84 -0.24
C HIS A 57 -2.91 -4.36 -1.34
N ILE A 58 -2.68 -3.91 -2.58
CA ILE A 58 -3.19 -4.56 -3.79
C ILE A 58 -2.02 -5.24 -4.47
N LEU A 59 -2.11 -6.57 -4.59
CA LEU A 59 -1.10 -7.42 -5.21
C LEU A 59 -1.65 -7.93 -6.54
N LEU A 60 -0.92 -7.69 -7.63
CA LEU A 60 -1.35 -8.03 -8.98
C LEU A 60 -0.45 -9.10 -9.59
N SER A 61 -1.04 -10.05 -10.31
CA SER A 61 -0.28 -10.92 -11.20
C SER A 61 0.41 -10.10 -12.29
N SER A 62 1.46 -10.65 -12.91
CA SER A 62 2.23 -9.97 -13.96
C SER A 62 1.35 -9.45 -15.12
N GLY A 63 0.34 -10.23 -15.52
CA GLY A 63 -0.60 -9.86 -16.57
C GLY A 63 -1.49 -8.67 -16.23
N LEU A 64 -1.86 -8.47 -14.95
CA LEU A 64 -2.61 -7.31 -14.49
C LEU A 64 -1.70 -6.13 -14.20
N ALA A 65 -0.52 -6.37 -13.63
CA ALA A 65 0.47 -5.34 -13.34
C ALA A 65 0.91 -4.59 -14.61
N SER A 66 1.05 -5.31 -15.74
CA SER A 66 1.37 -4.69 -17.05
C SER A 66 0.26 -3.79 -17.62
N ARG A 67 -0.94 -3.80 -17.02
CA ARG A 67 -2.09 -2.99 -17.42
C ARG A 67 -2.35 -1.81 -16.50
N VAL A 68 -1.54 -1.63 -15.45
CA VAL A 68 -1.65 -0.49 -14.54
C VAL A 68 -1.33 0.80 -15.31
N THR A 69 -2.27 1.74 -15.25
CA THR A 69 -2.15 3.07 -15.88
C THR A 69 -1.85 4.15 -14.85
N SER A 70 -2.35 3.98 -13.62
CA SER A 70 -2.02 4.80 -12.46
C SER A 70 -2.24 4.01 -11.18
N ALA A 71 -1.55 4.42 -10.12
CA ALA A 71 -1.77 3.96 -8.77
C ALA A 71 -1.58 5.15 -7.81
N GLU A 72 -2.40 5.23 -6.77
CA GLU A 72 -2.31 6.28 -5.75
C GLU A 72 -2.81 5.77 -4.39
N ILE A 73 -2.37 6.44 -3.33
CA ILE A 73 -3.02 6.35 -2.03
C ILE A 73 -3.73 7.68 -1.81
N ALA A 74 -5.06 7.65 -1.69
CA ALA A 74 -5.87 8.86 -1.68
C ALA A 74 -5.87 9.54 -0.30
N HIS A 75 -4.84 10.34 0.00
CA HIS A 75 -4.74 11.17 1.21
C HIS A 75 -5.63 12.42 1.15
N THR A 76 -6.91 12.24 0.79
CA THR A 76 -7.85 13.32 0.43
C THR A 76 -8.69 13.86 1.59
N TYR A 77 -8.55 13.29 2.79
CA TYR A 77 -9.29 13.66 3.99
C TYR A 77 -8.40 13.55 5.25
N ASP A 78 -8.84 14.15 6.36
CA ASP A 78 -8.15 14.02 7.65
C ASP A 78 -8.40 12.62 8.23
N PRO A 79 -7.36 11.78 8.41
CA PRO A 79 -7.53 10.43 8.92
C PRO A 79 -8.07 10.36 10.36
N LYS A 80 -8.12 11.49 11.09
CA LYS A 80 -8.71 11.56 12.43
C LYS A 80 -10.23 11.69 12.41
N ASP A 81 -10.80 12.17 11.30
CA ASP A 81 -12.21 12.55 11.22
C ASP A 81 -13.08 11.52 10.49
N VAL A 82 -12.50 10.72 9.58
CA VAL A 82 -13.27 9.84 8.68
C VAL A 82 -12.90 8.36 8.85
N SER A 83 -11.65 8.02 8.55
CA SER A 83 -11.08 6.68 8.74
C SER A 83 -9.58 6.81 8.89
N ASP A 84 -9.01 6.05 9.80
CA ASP A 84 -7.57 5.96 9.99
C ASP A 84 -6.83 5.26 8.84
N HIS A 85 -7.55 4.56 7.94
CA HIS A 85 -7.01 3.94 6.72
C HIS A 85 -7.36 4.74 5.48
N PHE A 86 -6.40 4.99 4.60
CA PHE A 86 -6.56 5.66 3.31
C PHE A 86 -6.88 4.68 2.17
N PRO A 87 -7.75 5.07 1.21
CA PRO A 87 -8.02 4.25 0.03
C PRO A 87 -6.77 3.99 -0.80
N VAL A 88 -6.57 2.73 -1.17
CA VAL A 88 -5.53 2.28 -2.10
C VAL A 88 -6.17 2.10 -3.47
N VAL A 89 -5.76 2.90 -4.46
CA VAL A 89 -6.40 2.94 -5.77
C VAL A 89 -5.44 2.47 -6.85
N ALA A 90 -5.93 1.60 -7.74
CA ALA A 90 -5.26 1.22 -8.98
C ALA A 90 -6.22 1.34 -10.16
N GLN A 91 -5.75 1.99 -11.22
CA GLN A 91 -6.48 2.06 -12.48
C GLN A 91 -5.84 1.13 -13.50
N LEU A 92 -6.64 0.19 -14.03
CA LEU A 92 -6.21 -0.77 -15.03
C LEU A 92 -6.90 -0.52 -16.36
N ARG A 93 -6.15 -0.65 -17.47
CA ARG A 93 -6.74 -0.67 -18.81
C ARG A 93 -7.13 -2.10 -19.19
N ILE A 94 -8.43 -2.36 -19.26
CA ILE A 94 -8.98 -3.64 -19.74
C ILE A 94 -9.22 -3.51 -21.26
N GLN A 95 -8.92 -4.59 -22.00
CA GLN A 95 -9.14 -4.68 -23.45
C GLN A 95 -10.55 -5.15 -23.75
#